data_AF-A0A259MWA1-F1
#
_entry.id   AF-A0A259MWA1-F1
#
_cell.length_a   1.000
_cell.length_b   1.000
_cell.length_c   1.000
_cell.angle_alpha   90.00
_cell.angle_beta   90.00
_cell.angle_gamma   90.00
#
_symmetry.space_group_name_H-M   'P 1'
#
loop_
_entity.id
_entity.type
_entity.pdbx_description
1 polymer ?
#
loop_
_entity_poly.entity_id
_entity_poly.type
_entity_poly.pdbx_seq_one_letter_code
_entity_poly.pdbx_strand_id
1 'polypeptide(L)'
;MTVTRISLRTALVLLPLLLGGCEAASSLRAAGLSDPLRMKSINDAFEARDNCLIANIHLADVYAGSAQSLAATATASCQTQTDVLIAFSNPHGDPRVTAAIQKDSSFRAMGFVLKARGQG
;
A
#
# COMPACT_ATOMS: atom_id res chain seq x y z
N MET A 1 11.92 -43.99 55.80
CA MET A 1 12.85 -43.33 54.84
C MET A 1 12.47 -43.70 53.43
N THR A 2 11.89 -42.77 52.64
CA THR A 2 12.21 -42.61 51.21
C THR A 2 11.57 -41.31 50.71
N VAL A 3 12.30 -40.21 50.83
CA VAL A 3 12.01 -38.99 50.07
C VAL A 3 12.58 -39.23 48.68
N THR A 4 11.70 -39.40 47.70
CA THR A 4 12.02 -39.62 46.31
C THR A 4 12.78 -38.40 45.79
N ARG A 5 14.11 -38.54 45.60
CA ARG A 5 14.97 -37.53 44.98
C ARG A 5 14.63 -37.46 43.48
N ILE A 6 13.56 -36.78 43.13
CA ILE A 6 13.30 -36.38 41.75
C ILE A 6 14.25 -35.23 41.46
N SER A 7 15.25 -35.53 40.64
CA SER A 7 16.39 -34.68 40.28
C SER A 7 15.97 -33.24 39.96
N LEU A 8 16.49 -32.31 40.76
CA LEU A 8 16.44 -30.85 40.56
C LEU A 8 16.97 -30.38 39.18
N ARG A 9 17.63 -31.28 38.44
CA ARG A 9 18.20 -31.03 37.10
C ARG A 9 17.14 -30.92 35.99
N THR A 10 15.99 -31.57 36.12
CA THR A 10 14.95 -31.53 35.06
C THR A 10 14.12 -30.25 35.10
N ALA A 11 14.05 -29.56 36.25
CA ALA A 11 13.29 -28.32 36.40
C ALA A 11 14.01 -27.09 35.81
N LEU A 12 15.34 -27.14 35.69
CA LEU A 12 16.16 -25.99 35.25
C LEU A 12 16.23 -25.81 33.73
N VAL A 13 15.81 -26.80 32.93
CA VAL A 13 15.86 -26.73 31.46
C VAL A 13 14.55 -26.22 30.85
N LEU A 14 13.44 -26.27 31.60
CA LEU A 14 12.11 -25.87 31.11
C LEU A 14 11.77 -24.39 31.36
N LEU A 15 12.51 -23.70 32.23
CA LEU A 15 12.23 -22.31 32.58
C LEU A 15 12.61 -21.24 31.52
N PRO A 16 13.66 -21.40 30.66
CA PRO A 16 14.01 -20.35 29.71
C PRO A 16 13.11 -20.35 28.45
N LEU A 17 12.35 -21.41 28.20
CA LEU A 17 11.43 -21.51 27.05
C LEU A 17 10.15 -20.66 27.20
N LEU A 18 9.83 -20.22 28.42
CA LEU A 18 8.61 -19.46 28.71
C LEU A 18 8.81 -17.93 28.68
N LEU A 19 10.05 -17.44 28.61
CA LEU A 19 10.38 -16.01 28.66
C LEU A 19 10.70 -15.38 27.29
N GLY A 20 10.84 -16.18 26.21
CA GLY A 20 11.24 -15.69 24.88
C GLY A 20 10.09 -15.27 23.95
N GLY A 21 8.84 -15.32 24.40
CA GLY A 21 7.66 -15.23 23.52
C GLY A 21 7.13 -13.83 23.19
N CYS A 22 7.47 -12.79 23.95
CA CYS A 22 6.83 -11.48 23.79
C CYS A 22 7.61 -10.48 22.92
N GLU A 23 8.91 -10.70 22.68
CA GLU A 23 9.74 -9.75 21.91
C GLU A 23 9.82 -10.06 20.42
N ALA A 24 9.47 -11.30 20.01
CA ALA A 24 9.59 -11.74 18.62
C ALA A 24 8.62 -11.02 17.66
N ALA A 25 7.44 -10.64 18.14
CA ALA A 25 6.47 -9.86 17.35
C ALA A 25 6.92 -8.40 17.16
N SER A 26 7.61 -7.86 18.15
CA SER A 26 8.15 -6.48 18.15
C SER A 26 9.42 -6.37 17.31
N SER A 27 10.29 -7.38 17.34
CA SER A 27 11.56 -7.41 16.58
C SER A 27 11.34 -7.63 15.08
N LEU A 28 10.32 -8.38 14.67
CA LEU A 28 9.93 -8.50 13.26
C LEU A 28 9.37 -7.18 12.68
N ARG A 29 8.63 -6.40 13.49
CA ARG A 29 8.21 -5.03 13.13
C ARG A 29 9.40 -4.06 13.07
N ALA A 30 10.37 -4.20 13.98
CA ALA A 30 11.59 -3.38 14.02
C ALA A 30 12.60 -3.71 12.90
N ALA A 31 12.52 -4.90 12.31
CA ALA A 31 13.34 -5.32 11.17
C ALA A 31 12.97 -4.64 9.83
N GLY A 32 12.02 -3.69 9.83
CA GLY A 32 11.61 -2.96 8.62
C GLY A 32 10.84 -3.81 7.61
N LEU A 33 10.42 -5.02 7.98
CA LEU A 33 9.54 -5.83 7.14
C LEU A 33 8.16 -5.15 7.09
N SER A 34 7.83 -4.59 5.92
CA SER A 34 6.48 -4.10 5.63
C SER A 34 5.49 -5.27 5.73
N ASP A 35 4.35 -5.04 6.38
CA ASP A 35 3.26 -6.03 6.46
C ASP A 35 2.82 -6.44 5.04
N PRO A 36 2.95 -7.73 4.64
CA PRO A 36 2.62 -8.17 3.29
C PRO A 36 1.17 -7.91 2.88
N LEU A 37 0.22 -8.02 3.81
CA LEU A 37 -1.19 -7.77 3.52
C LEU A 37 -1.45 -6.28 3.29
N ARG A 38 -0.76 -5.43 4.05
CA ARG A 38 -0.80 -3.98 3.85
C ARG A 38 -0.23 -3.61 2.49
N MET A 39 0.92 -4.17 2.13
CA MET A 39 1.54 -3.92 0.82
C MET A 39 0.63 -4.36 -0.32
N LYS A 40 0.01 -5.54 -0.20
CA LYS A 40 -1.00 -5.99 -1.18
C LYS A 40 -2.14 -4.98 -1.32
N SER A 41 -2.70 -4.51 -0.20
CA SER A 41 -3.83 -3.56 -0.22
C SER A 41 -3.45 -2.22 -0.87
N ILE A 42 -2.22 -1.74 -0.66
CA ILE A 42 -1.68 -0.54 -1.34
C ILE A 42 -1.58 -0.78 -2.85
N ASN A 43 -1.04 -1.93 -3.27
CA ASN A 43 -0.92 -2.28 -4.69
C ASN A 43 -2.29 -2.41 -5.36
N ASP A 44 -3.25 -3.07 -4.71
CA ASP A 44 -4.63 -3.17 -5.19
C ASP A 44 -5.26 -1.77 -5.36
N ALA A 45 -4.99 -0.84 -4.43
CA ALA A 45 -5.49 0.53 -4.52
C ALA A 45 -4.84 1.33 -5.66
N PHE A 46 -3.55 1.14 -5.93
CA PHE A 46 -2.88 1.70 -7.10
C PHE A 46 -3.50 1.20 -8.40
N GLU A 47 -3.73 -0.12 -8.50
CA GLU A 47 -4.36 -0.73 -9.67
C GLU A 47 -5.79 -0.22 -9.87
N ALA A 48 -6.59 -0.14 -8.81
CA ALA A 48 -7.96 0.36 -8.87
C ALA A 48 -8.02 1.82 -9.37
N ARG A 49 -7.10 2.67 -8.93
CA ARG A 49 -6.98 4.04 -9.43
C ARG A 49 -6.62 4.06 -10.91
N ASP A 50 -5.59 3.33 -11.32
CA ASP A 50 -5.12 3.33 -12.71
C ASP A 50 -6.19 2.78 -13.67
N ASN A 51 -6.92 1.74 -13.26
CA ASN A 51 -8.07 1.21 -14.00
C ASN A 51 -9.18 2.25 -14.15
N CYS A 52 -9.48 3.01 -13.10
CA CYS A 52 -10.45 4.11 -13.19
C CYS A 52 -9.98 5.18 -14.19
N LEU A 53 -8.70 5.57 -14.13
CA LEU A 53 -8.15 6.59 -15.02
C LEU A 53 -8.27 6.17 -16.48
N ILE A 54 -7.91 4.92 -16.80
CA ILE A 54 -8.02 4.36 -18.15
C ILE A 54 -9.49 4.32 -18.60
N ALA A 55 -10.41 3.91 -17.72
CA ALA A 55 -11.84 3.82 -18.04
C ALA A 55 -12.50 5.18 -18.34
N ASN A 56 -11.97 6.27 -17.76
CA ASN A 56 -12.45 7.64 -18.01
C ASN A 56 -11.76 8.32 -19.20
N ILE A 57 -10.90 7.61 -19.94
CA ILE A 57 -10.30 8.09 -21.18
C ILE A 57 -11.02 7.39 -22.35
N HIS A 58 -11.97 8.09 -22.96
CA HIS A 58 -12.72 7.58 -24.09
C HIS A 58 -11.93 7.76 -25.39
N LEU A 59 -11.66 6.66 -26.11
CA LEU A 59 -10.89 6.68 -27.36
C LEU A 59 -11.52 7.54 -28.45
N ALA A 60 -12.86 7.60 -28.51
CA ALA A 60 -13.59 8.43 -29.48
C ALA A 60 -13.31 9.93 -29.30
N ASP A 61 -13.07 10.36 -28.06
CA ASP A 61 -12.93 11.76 -27.68
C ASP A 61 -11.46 12.15 -27.44
N VAL A 62 -10.51 11.22 -27.60
CA VAL A 62 -9.13 11.44 -27.18
C VAL A 62 -8.44 12.59 -27.94
N TYR A 63 -8.95 12.97 -29.12
CA TYR A 63 -8.49 14.12 -29.90
C TYR A 63 -9.44 15.34 -29.87
N ALA A 64 -10.56 15.26 -29.17
CA ALA A 64 -11.58 16.33 -29.12
C ALA A 64 -11.16 17.55 -28.27
N GLY A 65 -9.99 17.51 -27.63
CA GLY A 65 -9.47 18.61 -26.81
C GLY A 65 -7.99 18.47 -26.48
N SER A 66 -7.51 19.29 -25.53
CA SER A 66 -6.13 19.19 -25.05
C SER A 66 -5.91 17.88 -24.27
N ALA A 67 -4.68 17.34 -24.30
CA ALA A 67 -4.37 16.15 -23.50
C ALA A 67 -4.52 16.45 -22.00
N GLN A 68 -4.14 17.67 -21.61
CA GLN A 68 -4.19 18.17 -20.25
C GLN A 68 -5.63 18.23 -19.71
N SER A 69 -6.59 18.73 -20.50
CA SER A 69 -7.99 18.80 -20.08
C SER A 69 -8.62 17.42 -19.92
N LEU A 70 -8.29 16.48 -20.82
CA LEU A 70 -8.76 15.08 -20.71
C LEU A 70 -8.17 14.39 -19.47
N ALA A 71 -6.86 14.55 -19.24
CA ALA A 71 -6.18 14.00 -18.07
C ALA A 71 -6.71 14.59 -16.76
N ALA A 72 -6.96 15.89 -16.72
CA ALA A 72 -7.54 16.56 -15.55
C ALA A 72 -8.97 16.06 -15.28
N THR A 73 -9.78 15.87 -16.33
CA THR A 73 -11.13 15.31 -16.21
C THR A 73 -11.09 13.89 -15.67
N ALA A 74 -10.26 13.01 -16.23
CA ALA A 74 -10.12 11.65 -15.75
C ALA A 74 -9.63 11.59 -14.29
N THR A 75 -8.68 12.46 -13.92
CA THR A 75 -8.20 12.57 -12.53
C THR A 75 -9.34 12.98 -11.59
N ALA A 76 -10.12 13.99 -11.97
CA ALA A 76 -11.26 14.45 -11.17
C ALA A 76 -12.34 13.37 -11.01
N SER A 77 -12.66 12.63 -12.08
CA SER A 77 -13.62 11.52 -12.04
C SER A 77 -13.17 10.36 -11.14
N CYS A 78 -11.85 10.20 -10.96
CA CYS A 78 -11.25 9.12 -10.17
C CYS A 78 -10.75 9.57 -8.79
N GLN A 79 -11.28 10.69 -8.28
CA GLN A 79 -10.86 11.21 -6.97
C GLN A 79 -11.12 10.21 -5.84
N THR A 80 -12.25 9.49 -5.87
CA THR A 80 -12.58 8.48 -4.87
C THR A 80 -11.51 7.38 -4.76
N GLN A 81 -11.02 6.85 -5.89
CA GLN A 81 -9.97 5.83 -5.90
C GLN A 81 -8.64 6.40 -5.42
N THR A 82 -8.35 7.65 -5.78
CA THR A 82 -7.17 8.38 -5.28
C THR A 82 -7.22 8.55 -3.76
N ASP A 83 -8.39 8.88 -3.20
CA ASP A 83 -8.59 9.04 -1.75
C ASP A 83 -8.42 7.71 -1.01
N VAL A 84 -8.92 6.60 -1.57
CA VAL A 84 -8.69 5.25 -1.03
C VAL A 84 -7.20 4.91 -1.02
N LEU A 85 -6.48 5.20 -2.11
CA LEU A 85 -5.04 5.00 -2.19
C LEU A 85 -4.28 5.84 -1.15
N ILE A 86 -4.70 7.10 -0.94
CA ILE A 86 -4.16 7.97 0.11
C ILE A 86 -4.39 7.34 1.49
N ALA A 87 -5.60 6.85 1.77
CA ALA A 87 -5.92 6.25 3.06
C ALA A 87 -5.04 5.03 3.39
N PHE A 88 -4.76 4.16 2.41
CA PHE A 88 -3.87 3.01 2.58
C PHE A 88 -2.40 3.38 2.68
N SER A 89 -1.96 4.33 1.86
CA SER A 89 -0.54 4.71 1.74
C SER A 89 -0.08 5.70 2.80
N ASN A 90 -1.00 6.49 3.36
CA ASN A 90 -0.71 7.60 4.26
C ASN A 90 -1.49 7.49 5.60
N PRO A 91 -1.28 6.42 6.39
CA PRO A 91 -2.03 6.20 7.64
C PRO A 91 -1.78 7.29 8.70
N HIS A 92 -0.67 8.01 8.60
CA HIS A 92 -0.28 9.05 9.56
C HIS A 92 -0.60 10.46 9.06
N GLY A 93 -1.19 10.60 7.87
CA GLY A 93 -1.65 11.88 7.34
C GLY A 93 -0.52 12.87 7.00
N ASP A 94 0.65 12.40 6.55
CA ASP A 94 1.70 13.29 6.05
C ASP A 94 1.20 13.99 4.77
N PRO A 95 1.03 15.33 4.76
CA PRO A 95 0.50 16.04 3.60
C PRO A 95 1.38 15.89 2.34
N ARG A 96 2.67 15.59 2.49
CA ARG A 96 3.59 15.37 1.37
C ARG A 96 3.27 14.08 0.62
N VAL A 97 2.87 13.02 1.33
CA VAL A 97 2.47 11.75 0.72
C VAL A 97 1.17 11.92 -0.04
N THR A 98 0.18 12.59 0.55
CA THR A 98 -1.07 12.95 -0.13
C THR A 98 -0.81 13.74 -1.42
N ALA A 99 0.00 14.79 -1.34
CA ALA A 99 0.35 15.61 -2.50
C ALA A 99 1.10 14.81 -3.58
N ALA A 100 2.00 13.91 -3.17
CA ALA A 100 2.72 13.03 -4.10
C ALA A 100 1.77 12.08 -4.84
N ILE A 101 0.81 11.48 -4.14
CA ILE A 101 -0.19 10.58 -4.75
C ILE A 101 -1.12 11.34 -5.71
N GLN A 102 -1.57 12.54 -5.34
CA GLN A 102 -2.37 13.39 -6.23
C GLN A 102 -1.60 13.77 -7.51
N LYS A 103 -0.32 14.12 -7.36
CA LYS A 103 0.58 14.43 -8.48
C LYS A 103 0.83 13.20 -9.36
N ASP A 104 1.09 12.03 -8.78
CA ASP A 104 1.24 10.77 -9.52
C ASP A 104 -0.02 10.44 -10.31
N SER A 105 -1.20 10.60 -9.70
CA SER A 105 -2.50 10.36 -10.37
C SER A 105 -2.67 11.25 -11.60
N SER A 106 -2.35 12.54 -11.47
CA SER A 106 -2.36 13.50 -12.58
C SER A 106 -1.35 13.15 -13.68
N PHE A 107 -0.14 12.73 -13.29
CA PHE A 107 0.91 12.32 -14.22
C PHE A 107 0.52 11.07 -15.00
N ARG A 108 -0.04 10.06 -14.33
CA ARG A 108 -0.51 8.82 -14.97
C ARG A 108 -1.67 9.06 -15.91
N ALA A 109 -2.65 9.87 -15.50
CA ALA A 109 -3.76 10.26 -16.36
C ALA A 109 -3.24 10.88 -17.67
N MET A 110 -2.27 11.78 -17.58
CA MET A 110 -1.62 12.35 -18.76
C MET A 110 -0.92 11.29 -19.62
N GLY A 111 -0.15 10.38 -18.99
CA GLY A 111 0.50 9.27 -19.69
C GLY A 111 -0.48 8.36 -20.43
N PHE A 112 -1.62 8.04 -19.81
CA PHE A 112 -2.67 7.24 -20.46
C PHE A 112 -3.32 7.97 -21.64
N VAL A 113 -3.58 9.27 -21.52
CA VAL A 113 -4.09 10.07 -22.65
C VAL A 113 -3.08 10.10 -23.79
N LEU A 114 -1.80 10.35 -23.51
CA LEU A 114 -0.74 10.36 -24.53
C LEU A 114 -0.60 8.99 -25.20
N LYS A 115 -0.62 7.90 -24.42
CA LYS A 115 -0.59 6.53 -24.95
C LYS A 115 -1.81 6.25 -25.85
N ALA A 116 -3.01 6.66 -25.46
CA ALA A 116 -4.21 6.52 -26.27
C ALA A 116 -4.14 7.32 -27.58
N ARG A 117 -3.31 8.38 -27.63
CA ARG A 117 -3.01 9.15 -28.85
C ARG A 117 -1.82 8.60 -29.66
N GLY A 118 -1.15 7.55 -29.20
CA GLY A 118 0.09 7.06 -29.81
C GLY A 118 1.29 8.01 -29.64
N GLN A 119 1.31 8.81 -28.57
CA GLN A 119 2.29 9.85 -28.28
C GLN A 119 3.13 9.57 -27.02
N GLY A 120 3.06 8.36 -26.46
CA GLY A 120 3.66 7.99 -25.17
C GLY A 120 4.39 6.67 -25.21
#